data_AF-X0RJC5-F1
#
_entry.id   AF-X0RJC5-F1
#
_cell.length_a   1.000
_cell.length_b   1.000
_cell.length_c   1.000
_cell.angle_alpha   90.00
_cell.angle_beta   90.00
_cell.angle_gamma   90.00
#
_symmetry.space_group_name_H-M   'P 1'
#
loop_
_entity.id
_entity.type
_entity.pdbx_description
1 polymer ?
#
loop_
_entity_poly.entity_id
_entity_poly.type
_entity_poly.pdbx_seq_one_letter_code
_entity_poly.pdbx_strand_id
1 'polypeptide(L)'
;LVRRCNPKCTYAIVDLPEMCALQYVYLSTLLENEVHLVSDAEPEIISGKVNIIPVGLIMSGNTLIEAEGFLSTWALTESPQEQQAFVCESRFFGAKTALLAYADDSRNHVKAHLSKLRFTTHAVPALPATNRYAFL
;
A
#
# COMPACT_ATOMS: atom_id res chain seq x y z
N LEU A 1 -14.34 -2.34 -5.70
CA LEU A 1 -14.60 -3.73 -5.23
C LEU A 1 -14.63 -3.81 -3.72
N VAL A 2 -13.54 -3.50 -3.01
CA VAL A 2 -13.48 -3.70 -1.54
C VAL A 2 -14.49 -2.83 -0.77
N ARG A 3 -14.70 -1.57 -1.15
CA ARG A 3 -15.75 -0.72 -0.54
C ARG A 3 -17.19 -1.23 -0.75
N ARG A 4 -17.43 -1.95 -1.86
CA ARG A 4 -18.72 -2.65 -2.07
C ARG A 4 -18.85 -3.86 -1.15
N CYS A 5 -17.73 -4.47 -0.74
CA CYS A 5 -17.71 -5.59 0.21
C CYS A 5 -17.81 -5.12 1.67
N ASN A 6 -17.19 -3.98 2.01
CA ASN A 6 -17.28 -3.38 3.34
C ASN A 6 -17.28 -1.84 3.25
N PRO A 7 -18.46 -1.20 3.29
CA PRO A 7 -18.58 0.26 3.15
C PRO A 7 -18.07 1.04 4.37
N LYS A 8 -17.83 0.37 5.50
CA LYS A 8 -17.32 0.99 6.74
C LYS A 8 -15.80 0.89 6.89
N CYS A 9 -15.12 0.21 5.96
CA CYS A 9 -13.67 0.06 6.01
C CYS A 9 -12.99 1.39 5.66
N THR A 10 -12.01 1.78 6.48
CA THR A 10 -11.09 2.88 6.18
C THR A 10 -10.02 2.37 5.24
N TYR A 11 -9.84 3.01 4.09
CA TYR A 11 -8.77 2.68 3.15
C TYR A 11 -7.69 3.75 3.21
N ALA A 12 -6.43 3.32 3.21
CA ALA A 12 -5.28 4.17 2.98
C ALA A 12 -4.60 3.70 1.69
N ILE A 13 -4.64 4.51 0.64
CA ILE A 13 -3.92 4.27 -0.61
C ILE A 13 -2.68 5.15 -0.58
N VAL A 14 -1.53 4.51 -0.49
CA VAL A 14 -0.23 5.18 -0.48
C VAL A 14 0.37 5.11 -1.88
N ASP A 15 0.71 6.25 -2.45
CA ASP A 15 1.27 6.32 -3.81
C ASP A 15 2.23 7.50 -3.98
N LEU A 16 2.83 7.61 -5.17
CA LEU A 16 3.59 8.78 -5.59
C LEU A 16 2.65 10.00 -5.73
N PRO A 17 3.12 11.23 -5.45
CA PRO A 17 2.27 12.43 -5.48
C PRO A 17 1.45 12.61 -6.76
N GLU A 18 2.06 12.34 -7.92
CA GLU A 18 1.41 12.46 -9.23
C GLU A 18 0.29 11.41 -9.40
N MET A 19 0.53 10.20 -8.90
CA MET A 19 -0.46 9.12 -8.93
C MET A 19 -1.60 9.37 -7.95
N CYS A 20 -1.32 9.96 -6.78
CA CYS A 20 -2.34 10.39 -5.83
C CYS A 20 -3.34 11.37 -6.47
N ALA A 21 -2.86 12.34 -7.25
CA ALA A 21 -3.74 13.29 -7.95
C ALA A 21 -4.68 12.57 -8.94
N LEU A 22 -4.14 11.65 -9.75
CA LEU A 22 -4.93 10.85 -10.69
C LEU A 22 -5.96 9.98 -9.98
N GLN A 23 -5.55 9.30 -8.91
CA GLN A 23 -6.45 8.47 -8.10
C GLN A 23 -7.54 9.31 -7.44
N TYR A 24 -7.20 10.49 -6.94
CA TYR A 24 -8.16 11.38 -6.31
C TYR A 24 -9.23 11.81 -7.30
N VAL A 25 -8.85 12.30 -8.48
CA VAL A 25 -9.80 12.69 -9.53
C VAL A 25 -10.68 11.51 -9.93
N TYR A 26 -10.08 10.35 -10.21
CA TYR A 26 -10.84 9.16 -10.61
C TYR A 26 -11.82 8.71 -9.53
N LEU A 27 -11.35 8.52 -8.29
CA LEU A 27 -12.18 7.99 -7.21
C LEU A 27 -13.25 8.99 -6.77
N SER A 28 -12.97 10.30 -6.81
CA SER A 28 -13.95 11.33 -6.46
C SER A 28 -15.13 11.36 -7.44
N THR A 29 -14.92 11.00 -8.71
CA THR A 29 -16.04 10.86 -9.67
C THR A 29 -16.94 9.65 -9.41
N LEU A 30 -16.43 8.63 -8.71
CA LEU A 30 -17.16 7.39 -8.44
C LEU A 30 -17.74 7.30 -7.03
N LEU A 31 -17.08 7.96 -6.07
CA LEU A 31 -17.36 7.85 -4.64
C LEU A 31 -17.72 9.21 -4.02
N GLU A 32 -17.72 10.30 -4.80
CA GLU A 32 -18.10 11.64 -4.36
C GLU A 32 -17.31 12.07 -3.10
N ASN A 33 -18.00 12.47 -2.03
CA ASN A 33 -17.43 13.04 -0.80
C ASN A 33 -16.70 12.02 0.10
N GLU A 34 -16.56 10.79 -0.38
CA GLU A 34 -16.05 9.67 0.37
C GLU A 34 -14.55 9.40 0.17
N VAL A 35 -13.90 10.28 -0.61
CA VAL A 35 -12.46 10.30 -0.86
C VAL A 35 -11.86 11.50 -0.13
N HIS A 36 -10.76 11.27 0.58
CA HIS A 36 -9.99 12.29 1.26
C HIS A 36 -8.57 12.28 0.71
N LEU A 37 -8.07 13.43 0.26
CA LEU A 37 -6.68 13.60 -0.13
C LEU A 37 -5.93 14.15 1.07
N VAL A 38 -5.03 13.34 1.63
CA VAL A 38 -4.20 13.73 2.76
C VAL A 38 -3.12 14.69 2.28
N SER A 39 -2.91 15.78 3.02
CA SER A 39 -1.95 16.85 2.71
C SER A 39 -1.31 17.38 3.99
N ASP A 40 -0.30 18.25 3.88
CA ASP A 40 0.28 18.90 5.07
C ASP A 40 -0.75 19.78 5.83
N ALA A 41 -1.74 20.33 5.12
CA ALA A 41 -2.82 21.12 5.74
C ALA A 41 -3.89 20.24 6.40
N GLU A 42 -4.08 19.02 5.89
CA GLU A 42 -5.04 18.04 6.38
C GLU A 42 -4.35 16.66 6.45
N PRO A 43 -3.50 16.42 7.48
CA PRO A 43 -2.63 15.24 7.53
C PRO A 43 -3.32 14.00 8.09
N GLU A 44 -4.58 14.13 8.53
CA GLU A 44 -5.30 13.10 9.26
C GLU A 44 -5.99 12.10 8.33
N ILE A 45 -6.02 10.83 8.74
CA ILE A 45 -6.78 9.78 8.06
C ILE A 45 -8.22 9.83 8.56
N ILE A 46 -9.18 10.02 7.65
CA ILE A 46 -10.59 10.05 7.97
C ILE A 46 -11.17 8.64 7.97
N SER A 47 -11.72 8.24 9.11
CA SER A 47 -12.36 6.92 9.29
C SER A 47 -13.53 6.71 8.33
N GLY A 48 -13.65 5.50 7.77
CA GLY A 48 -14.67 5.11 6.80
C GLY A 48 -14.49 5.68 5.40
N LYS A 49 -13.48 6.55 5.17
CA LYS A 49 -13.16 7.12 3.85
C LYS A 49 -12.05 6.34 3.14
N VAL A 50 -11.91 6.65 1.85
CA VAL A 50 -10.72 6.32 1.08
C VAL A 50 -9.75 7.49 1.19
N ASN A 51 -8.68 7.30 1.95
CA ASN A 51 -7.63 8.28 2.18
C ASN A 51 -6.52 8.02 1.17
N ILE A 52 -6.22 9.01 0.34
CA ILE A 52 -5.14 8.97 -0.63
C ILE A 52 -3.98 9.75 -0.03
N ILE A 53 -2.83 9.10 0.11
CA ILE A 53 -1.72 9.58 0.93
C ILE A 53 -0.45 9.57 0.06
N PRO A 54 0.12 10.74 -0.26
CA PRO A 54 1.45 10.80 -0.84
C PRO A 54 2.48 10.13 0.07
N VAL A 55 3.29 9.24 -0.48
CA VAL A 55 4.30 8.48 0.30
C VAL A 55 5.24 9.38 1.12
N GLY A 56 5.53 10.57 0.60
CA GLY A 56 6.36 11.57 1.27
C GLY A 56 5.82 12.02 2.62
N LEU A 57 4.49 12.12 2.79
CA LEU A 57 3.87 12.54 4.06
C LEU A 57 4.02 11.49 5.17
N ILE A 58 4.07 10.22 4.78
CA ILE A 58 4.24 9.12 5.71
C ILE A 58 5.71 8.99 6.09
N MET A 59 6.60 9.11 5.10
CA MET A 59 8.04 9.06 5.33
C MET A 59 8.54 10.26 6.14
N SER A 60 7.95 11.45 5.99
CA SER A 60 8.27 12.62 6.81
C SER A 60 7.72 12.54 8.24
N GLY A 61 6.81 11.59 8.52
CA GLY A 61 6.10 11.49 9.79
C GLY A 61 4.97 12.50 9.97
N ASN A 62 4.61 13.26 8.94
CA ASN A 62 3.49 14.20 8.97
C ASN A 62 2.15 13.45 9.06
N THR A 63 2.06 12.26 8.46
CA THR A 63 0.90 11.38 8.54
C THR A 63 1.30 10.02 9.11
N LEU A 64 0.64 9.60 10.18
CA LEU A 64 0.84 8.29 10.80
C LEU A 64 -0.21 7.30 10.28
N ILE A 65 0.23 6.08 9.94
CA ILE A 65 -0.65 4.99 9.52
C ILE A 65 -0.44 3.79 10.45
N GLU A 66 -1.55 3.25 10.92
CA GLU A 66 -1.63 1.88 11.44
C GLU A 66 -2.70 1.14 10.65
N ALA A 67 -2.37 -0.06 10.20
CA ALA A 67 -3.26 -0.88 9.37
C ALA A 67 -3.50 -2.23 10.02
N GLU A 68 -4.71 -2.78 9.85
CA GLU A 68 -5.01 -4.17 10.23
C GLU A 68 -4.56 -5.16 9.14
N GLY A 69 -4.60 -4.71 7.89
CA GLY A 69 -4.19 -5.46 6.71
C GLY A 69 -3.41 -4.59 5.72
N PHE A 70 -2.40 -5.17 5.11
CA PHE A 70 -1.58 -4.53 4.08
C PHE A 70 -1.76 -5.25 2.74
N LEU A 71 -1.95 -4.49 1.67
CA LEU A 71 -2.04 -5.03 0.32
C LEU A 71 -1.10 -4.23 -0.59
N SER A 72 -0.19 -4.91 -1.26
CA SER A 72 0.52 -4.33 -2.39
C SER A 72 0.67 -5.36 -3.49
N THR A 73 0.50 -4.92 -4.73
CA THR A 73 0.91 -5.72 -5.87
C THR A 73 2.34 -5.31 -6.26
N TRP A 74 2.66 -5.25 -7.55
CA TRP A 74 4.00 -4.88 -8.00
C TRP A 74 4.44 -3.49 -7.54
N ALA A 75 3.49 -2.59 -7.21
CA ALA A 75 3.73 -1.22 -6.79
C ALA A 75 4.86 -1.10 -5.75
N LEU A 76 4.83 -1.87 -4.65
CA LEU A 76 5.88 -1.78 -3.64
C LEU A 76 7.26 -2.17 -4.20
N THR A 77 7.35 -3.27 -4.96
CA THR A 77 8.63 -3.72 -5.52
C THR A 77 9.12 -2.90 -6.71
N GLU A 78 8.24 -2.07 -7.30
CA GLU A 78 8.57 -1.12 -8.35
C GLU A 78 8.89 0.28 -7.81
N SER A 79 8.62 0.54 -6.53
CA SER A 79 9.03 1.76 -5.84
C SER A 79 10.56 1.83 -5.64
N PRO A 80 11.12 3.05 -5.47
CA PRO A 80 12.49 3.24 -5.01
C PRO A 80 12.85 2.41 -3.77
N GLN A 81 14.10 1.97 -3.68
CA GLN A 81 14.60 1.12 -2.60
C GLN A 81 14.34 1.71 -1.20
N GLU A 82 14.44 3.03 -1.05
CA GLU A 82 14.17 3.72 0.22
C GLU A 82 12.72 3.53 0.69
N GLN A 83 11.75 3.62 -0.23
CA GLN A 83 10.33 3.40 0.06
C GLN A 83 10.05 1.94 0.39
N GLN A 84 10.70 1.00 -0.32
CA GLN A 84 10.64 -0.43 -0.02
C GLN A 84 11.12 -0.72 1.40
N ALA A 85 12.29 -0.18 1.77
CA ALA A 85 12.89 -0.34 3.09
C ALA A 85 11.98 0.25 4.17
N PHE A 86 11.49 1.48 3.96
CA PHE A 86 10.60 2.16 4.89
C PHE A 86 9.34 1.32 5.22
N VAL A 87 8.66 0.78 4.21
CA VAL A 87 7.47 -0.07 4.42
C VAL A 87 7.83 -1.36 5.17
N CYS A 88 8.99 -1.96 4.88
CA CYS A 88 9.44 -3.15 5.58
C CYS A 88 9.81 -2.87 7.04
N GLU A 89 10.49 -1.75 7.30
CA GLU A 89 10.92 -1.32 8.64
C GLU A 89 9.74 -0.90 9.51
N SER A 90 8.71 -0.29 8.92
CA SER A 90 7.42 -0.02 9.56
C SER A 90 6.57 -1.28 9.78
N ARG A 91 7.10 -2.46 9.41
CA ARG A 91 6.41 -3.75 9.49
C ARG A 91 5.06 -3.70 8.77
N PHE A 92 5.05 -3.15 7.55
CA PHE A 92 3.84 -2.97 6.76
C PHE A 92 2.76 -2.17 7.52
N PHE A 93 3.19 -1.09 8.18
CA PHE A 93 2.33 -0.23 9.00
C PHE A 93 1.61 -0.98 10.14
N GLY A 94 2.31 -1.93 10.76
CA GLY A 94 1.77 -2.74 11.87
C GLY A 94 0.74 -3.80 11.46
N ALA A 95 0.54 -4.03 10.16
CA ALA A 95 -0.45 -4.98 9.67
C ALA A 95 -0.24 -6.40 10.18
N LYS A 96 -1.34 -7.01 10.65
CA LYS A 96 -1.36 -8.41 11.10
C LYS A 96 -1.53 -9.40 9.96
N THR A 97 -2.09 -8.92 8.84
CA THR A 97 -2.24 -9.68 7.61
C THR A 97 -1.63 -8.87 6.48
N ALA A 98 -0.90 -9.53 5.58
CA ALA A 98 -0.33 -8.84 4.44
C ALA A 98 -0.40 -9.72 3.19
N LEU A 99 -0.82 -9.13 2.07
CA LEU A 99 -0.76 -9.73 0.76
C LEU A 99 0.15 -8.90 -0.13
N LEU A 100 1.21 -9.54 -0.61
CA LEU A 100 2.14 -8.96 -1.56
C LEU A 100 2.09 -9.77 -2.86
N ALA A 101 2.09 -9.10 -4.00
CA ALA A 101 2.40 -9.72 -5.29
C ALA A 101 3.64 -9.03 -5.86
N TYR A 102 4.64 -9.78 -6.30
CA TYR A 102 5.90 -9.20 -6.76
C TYR A 102 6.57 -10.04 -7.84
N ALA A 103 7.46 -9.40 -8.61
CA ALA A 103 8.45 -10.09 -9.44
C ALA A 103 9.74 -10.32 -8.63
N ASP A 104 10.29 -11.53 -8.72
CA ASP A 104 11.58 -11.90 -8.14
C ASP A 104 12.69 -11.49 -9.11
N ASP A 105 13.07 -10.22 -9.04
CA ASP A 105 14.14 -9.62 -9.83
C ASP A 105 15.09 -8.76 -8.95
N SER A 106 16.09 -8.14 -9.57
CA SER A 106 17.11 -7.36 -8.86
C SER A 106 16.60 -6.06 -8.23
N ARG A 107 15.39 -5.60 -8.57
CA ARG A 107 14.75 -4.38 -8.04
C ARG A 107 13.92 -4.69 -6.80
N ASN A 108 13.68 -5.97 -6.51
CA ASN A 108 12.94 -6.42 -5.35
C ASN A 108 13.85 -6.51 -4.11
N HIS A 109 13.91 -5.41 -3.37
CA HIS A 109 14.63 -5.34 -2.11
C HIS A 109 13.77 -5.84 -0.92
N VAL A 110 12.45 -5.92 -1.10
CA VAL A 110 11.49 -6.43 -0.10
C VAL A 110 11.76 -7.90 0.25
N LYS A 111 12.20 -8.73 -0.72
CA LYS A 111 12.45 -10.18 -0.53
C LYS A 111 13.35 -10.51 0.67
N ALA A 112 14.39 -9.71 0.91
CA ALA A 112 15.30 -9.90 2.04
C ALA A 112 14.65 -9.63 3.41
N HIS A 113 13.58 -8.83 3.43
CA HIS A 113 12.77 -8.58 4.61
C HIS A 113 11.68 -9.65 4.78
N LEU A 114 11.10 -10.15 3.69
CA LEU A 114 10.08 -11.21 3.74
C LEU A 114 10.63 -12.49 4.38
N SER A 115 11.88 -12.85 4.10
CA SER A 115 12.52 -14.04 4.68
C SER A 115 12.71 -13.96 6.20
N LYS A 116 12.75 -12.74 6.75
CA LYS A 116 12.84 -12.49 8.21
C LYS A 116 11.47 -12.53 8.88
N LEU A 117 10.40 -12.47 8.10
CA LEU A 117 9.01 -12.48 8.55
C LEU A 117 8.36 -13.82 8.19
N ARG A 118 7.20 -14.13 8.78
CA ARG A 118 6.53 -15.44 8.59
C ARG A 118 5.73 -15.53 7.29
N PHE A 119 6.18 -14.89 6.22
CA PHE A 119 5.48 -14.92 4.95
C PHE A 119 5.57 -16.29 4.29
N THR A 120 4.43 -16.80 3.81
CA THR A 120 4.35 -17.93 2.89
C THR A 120 4.35 -17.42 1.46
N THR A 121 5.08 -18.08 0.55
CA THR A 121 5.18 -17.62 -0.84
C THR A 121 4.71 -18.66 -1.86
N HIS A 122 3.97 -18.21 -2.86
CA HIS A 122 3.37 -19.05 -3.91
C HIS A 122 3.65 -18.44 -5.28
N ALA A 123 3.77 -19.26 -6.32
CA ALA A 123 3.84 -18.74 -7.69
C ALA A 123 2.50 -18.11 -8.10
N VAL A 124 2.53 -17.01 -8.85
CA VAL A 124 1.32 -16.42 -9.42
C VAL A 124 0.87 -17.28 -10.62
N PRO A 125 -0.37 -17.82 -10.63
CA PRO A 125 -0.86 -18.61 -11.75
C PRO A 125 -0.82 -17.82 -13.06
N ALA A 126 -0.51 -18.50 -14.17
CA ALA A 126 -0.47 -17.95 -15.52
C ALA A 126 0.56 -16.82 -15.77
N LEU A 127 1.48 -16.56 -14.83
CA LEU A 127 2.63 -15.66 -15.01
C LEU A 127 3.96 -16.43 -14.97
N PRO A 128 5.07 -15.86 -15.47
CA PRO A 128 6.39 -16.44 -15.32
C PRO A 128 6.70 -16.78 -13.85
N ALA A 129 7.43 -17.86 -13.60
CA ALA A 129 7.73 -18.38 -12.26
C ALA A 129 8.45 -17.40 -11.32
N THR A 130 9.00 -16.32 -11.87
CA THR A 130 9.55 -15.18 -11.12
C THR A 130 8.47 -14.38 -10.39
N ASN A 131 7.21 -14.45 -10.80
CA ASN A 131 6.11 -13.74 -10.13
C ASN A 131 5.57 -14.56 -8.97
N ARG A 132 5.50 -13.94 -7.79
CA ARG A 132 5.11 -14.61 -6.55
C ARG A 132 4.06 -13.80 -5.78
N TYR A 133 3.18 -14.52 -5.10
CA TYR A 133 2.43 -14.01 -3.97
C TYR A 133 3.19 -14.27 -2.67
N ALA A 134 3.06 -13.37 -1.72
CA ALA A 134 3.53 -13.50 -0.35
C ALA A 134 2.37 -13.18 0.62
N PHE A 135 2.10 -14.08 1.55
CA PHE A 135 1.05 -13.94 2.57
C PHE A 135 1.63 -14.01 3.98
N LEU A 136 1.34 -13.00 4.82
CA LEU A 136 1.65 -13.00 6.26
C LEU A 136 0.44 -13.45 7.08
#